data_AF-A0A957GDD3-F1
#
_entry.id   AF-A0A957GDD3-F1
#
_cell.length_a   1.000
_cell.length_b   1.000
_cell.length_c   1.000
_cell.angle_alpha   90.00
_cell.angle_beta   90.00
_cell.angle_gamma   90.00
#
_symmetry.space_group_name_H-M   'P 1'
#
loop_
_entity.id
_entity.type
_entity.pdbx_description
1 polymer ?
#
loop_
_entity_poly.entity_id
_entity_poly.type
_entity_poly.pdbx_seq_one_letter_code
_entity_poly.pdbx_strand_id
1 'polypeptide(L)'
;ALNTTQLTTTLVTALEQPFDKVRQLRIEDVIAERSDEMSVRARRQQLIRLATPSWSIDRARLPEGGTRLARVEVIGVRDATELTFGNQEELVSTLDPHQLVALVVVAGAPQRALQQYDRYRHKLNELRAVRPIYVLPQFMVDSGKARLAFALGSIFGFVYNQGTYFYYQPLDTLAPPVRLGNGLSNAIQELETREGPLREIMERVEAQIARLGLQQSITILAEYYSIAPDGRSSLDELTRGLKQLVRNYADELRQIQAFSSGLKS
;
A
#
# COMPACT_ATOMS: atom_id res chain seq x y z
N ALA A 1 33.86 -11.17 -46.46
CA ALA A 1 33.54 -10.17 -45.41
C ALA A 1 33.08 -10.93 -44.19
N LEU A 2 33.70 -10.70 -43.02
CA LEU A 2 33.21 -11.27 -41.76
C LEU A 2 31.82 -10.67 -41.47
N ASN A 3 30.84 -11.53 -41.20
CA ASN A 3 29.52 -11.06 -40.78
C ASN A 3 29.63 -10.42 -39.38
N THR A 4 28.78 -9.44 -39.06
CA THR A 4 28.81 -8.67 -37.82
C THR A 4 28.96 -9.56 -36.58
N THR A 5 28.25 -10.69 -36.54
CA THR A 5 28.33 -11.67 -35.45
C THR A 5 29.73 -12.28 -35.30
N GLN A 6 30.39 -12.64 -36.41
CA GLN A 6 31.74 -13.19 -36.38
C GLN A 6 32.76 -12.13 -35.93
N LEU A 7 32.55 -10.88 -36.32
CA LEU A 7 33.40 -9.75 -35.93
C LEU A 7 33.24 -9.43 -34.44
N THR A 8 32.01 -9.46 -33.92
CA THR A 8 31.73 -9.33 -32.48
C THR A 8 32.35 -10.47 -31.68
N THR A 9 32.18 -11.73 -32.11
CA THR A 9 32.80 -12.88 -31.42
C THR A 9 34.31 -12.76 -31.40
N THR A 10 34.93 -12.40 -32.53
CA THR A 10 36.39 -12.27 -32.62
C THR A 10 36.91 -11.14 -31.73
N LEU A 11 36.21 -10.00 -31.68
CA LEU A 11 36.55 -8.88 -30.79
C LEU A 11 36.38 -9.24 -29.32
N VAL A 12 35.28 -9.91 -28.94
CA VAL A 12 35.06 -10.34 -27.56
C VAL A 12 36.15 -11.32 -27.14
N THR A 13 36.46 -12.35 -27.94
CA THR A 13 37.52 -13.32 -27.63
C THR A 13 38.90 -12.68 -27.55
N ALA A 14 39.22 -11.71 -28.43
CA ALA A 14 40.48 -10.98 -28.37
C ALA A 14 40.58 -10.08 -27.11
N LEU A 15 39.45 -9.59 -26.62
CA LEU A 15 39.35 -8.77 -25.41
C LEU A 15 39.20 -9.61 -24.13
N GLU A 16 38.89 -10.90 -24.19
CA GLU A 16 38.77 -11.74 -22.99
C GLU A 16 40.10 -11.81 -22.22
N GLN A 17 41.21 -12.14 -22.88
CA GLN A 17 42.52 -12.27 -22.23
C GLN A 17 43.00 -11.02 -21.46
N PRO A 18 42.99 -9.80 -22.05
CA PRO A 18 43.45 -8.63 -21.32
C PRO A 18 42.53 -8.24 -20.15
N PHE A 19 41.25 -8.65 -20.19
CA PHE A 19 40.27 -8.35 -19.15
C PHE A 19 40.01 -9.51 -18.19
N ASP A 20 40.67 -10.66 -18.34
CA ASP A 20 40.52 -11.82 -17.45
C ASP A 20 40.76 -11.48 -15.98
N LYS A 21 41.73 -10.61 -15.70
CA LYS A 21 42.00 -10.12 -14.33
C LYS A 21 40.83 -9.32 -13.76
N VAL A 22 40.19 -8.49 -14.59
CA VAL A 22 39.00 -7.71 -14.21
C VAL A 22 37.78 -8.61 -14.03
N ARG A 23 37.68 -9.67 -14.84
CA ARG A 23 36.62 -10.67 -14.74
C ARG A 23 36.72 -11.52 -13.47
N GLN A 24 37.93 -11.73 -12.95
CA GLN A 24 38.16 -12.47 -11.70
C GLN A 24 38.06 -11.61 -10.44
N LEU A 25 38.06 -10.28 -10.59
CA LEU A 25 37.95 -9.35 -9.48
C LEU A 25 36.54 -9.43 -8.86
N ARG A 26 36.49 -9.80 -7.57
CA ARG A 26 35.26 -9.78 -6.77
C ARG A 26 35.13 -8.43 -6.08
N ILE A 27 33.90 -7.99 -5.84
CA ILE A 27 33.68 -6.74 -5.11
C ILE A 27 34.27 -6.81 -3.70
N GLU A 28 34.20 -7.96 -3.04
CA GLU A 28 34.75 -8.15 -1.70
C GLU A 28 36.28 -7.99 -1.67
N ASP A 29 36.98 -8.40 -2.73
CA ASP A 29 38.44 -8.23 -2.85
C ASP A 29 38.79 -6.74 -2.99
N VAL A 30 38.04 -6.00 -3.81
CA VAL A 30 38.19 -4.55 -3.96
C VAL A 30 37.92 -3.82 -2.64
N ILE A 31 36.94 -4.29 -1.87
CA ILE A 31 36.63 -3.71 -0.55
C ILE A 31 37.75 -3.97 0.44
N ALA A 32 38.35 -5.16 0.43
CA ALA A 32 39.47 -5.52 1.29
C ALA A 32 40.74 -4.71 0.95
N GLU A 33 41.03 -4.52 -0.34
CA GLU A 33 42.15 -3.69 -0.82
C GLU A 33 42.01 -2.22 -0.39
N ARG A 34 40.76 -1.72 -0.32
CA ARG A 34 40.44 -0.34 0.10
C ARG A 34 39.98 -0.25 1.55
N SER A 35 40.53 -1.10 2.41
CA SER A 35 40.20 -1.15 3.84
C SER A 35 40.80 0.03 4.63
N ASP A 36 41.82 0.67 4.08
CA ASP A 36 42.46 1.89 4.57
C ASP A 36 41.57 3.13 4.38
N GLU A 37 40.79 3.20 3.30
CA GLU A 37 39.86 4.31 3.03
C GLU A 37 38.72 4.36 4.06
N MET A 38 38.17 3.21 4.44
CA MET A 38 37.13 3.13 5.47
C MET A 38 37.03 1.75 6.10
N SER A 39 36.67 1.73 7.38
CA SER A 39 36.31 0.48 8.05
C SER A 39 35.09 -0.19 7.40
N VAL A 40 35.03 -1.53 7.48
CA VAL A 40 33.89 -2.35 7.05
C VAL A 40 32.55 -1.83 7.59
N ARG A 41 32.52 -1.45 8.89
CA ARG A 41 31.33 -0.88 9.53
C ARG A 41 30.90 0.45 8.91
N ALA A 42 31.86 1.32 8.59
CA ALA A 42 31.58 2.59 7.91
C ALA A 42 31.07 2.37 6.48
N ARG A 43 31.63 1.37 5.76
CA ARG A 43 31.18 1.00 4.41
C ARG A 43 29.75 0.46 4.41
N ARG A 44 29.41 -0.42 5.36
CA ARG A 44 28.01 -0.87 5.59
C ARG A 44 27.07 0.32 5.80
N GLN A 45 27.42 1.24 6.70
CA GLN A 45 26.58 2.43 6.95
C GLN A 45 26.44 3.32 5.73
N GLN A 46 27.49 3.44 4.90
CA GLN A 46 27.42 4.18 3.63
C GLN A 46 26.47 3.50 2.65
N LEU A 47 26.60 2.18 2.44
CA LEU A 47 25.72 1.42 1.55
C LEU A 47 24.25 1.53 1.96
N ILE A 48 23.96 1.40 3.25
CA ILE A 48 22.60 1.54 3.80
C ILE A 48 22.06 2.97 3.63
N ARG A 49 22.91 3.98 3.79
CA ARG A 49 22.52 5.38 3.53
C ARG A 49 22.20 5.60 2.06
N LEU A 50 23.02 5.06 1.15
CA LEU A 50 22.79 5.14 -0.30
C LEU A 50 21.55 4.35 -0.74
N ALA A 51 21.28 3.21 -0.09
CA ALA A 51 20.12 2.37 -0.36
C ALA A 51 18.81 2.93 0.21
N THR A 52 18.87 3.90 1.13
CA THR A 52 17.66 4.54 1.65
C THR A 52 17.08 5.43 0.53
N PRO A 53 15.92 5.10 -0.07
CA PRO A 53 15.41 5.82 -1.22
C PRO A 53 14.99 7.25 -0.86
N SER A 54 14.85 8.10 -1.88
CA SER A 54 14.34 9.49 -1.81
C SER A 54 12.88 9.61 -1.35
N TRP A 55 12.23 8.48 -1.04
CA TRP A 55 10.97 8.38 -0.29
C TRP A 55 11.23 8.32 1.22
N SER A 56 12.19 9.11 1.67
CA SER A 56 12.55 9.27 3.06
C SER A 56 11.31 9.56 3.90
N ILE A 57 11.28 8.93 5.07
CA ILE A 57 10.23 9.15 6.04
C ILE A 57 10.56 10.44 6.81
N ASP A 58 9.62 11.38 6.83
CA ASP A 58 9.64 12.56 7.65
C ASP A 58 9.30 12.20 9.10
N ARG A 59 10.33 12.18 9.96
CA ARG A 59 10.22 11.89 11.39
C ARG A 59 9.36 12.89 12.14
N ALA A 60 9.24 14.13 11.66
CA ALA A 60 8.38 15.12 12.29
C ALA A 60 6.88 14.79 12.11
N ARG A 61 6.53 14.01 11.08
CA ARG A 61 5.15 13.61 10.77
C ARG A 61 4.73 12.29 11.41
N LEU A 62 5.64 11.64 12.14
CA LEU A 62 5.40 10.38 12.79
C LEU A 62 4.85 10.59 14.22
N PRO A 63 3.76 9.92 14.60
CA PRO A 63 3.33 9.90 16.00
C PRO A 63 4.46 9.33 16.86
N GLU A 64 4.74 9.99 18.00
CA GLU A 64 5.84 9.62 18.91
C GLU A 64 7.24 9.61 18.24
N GLY A 65 7.42 10.31 17.12
CA GLY A 65 8.72 10.38 16.44
C GLY A 65 9.17 9.09 15.75
N GLY A 66 8.27 8.11 15.61
CA GLY A 66 8.55 6.85 14.90
C GLY A 66 9.14 5.73 15.76
N THR A 67 9.00 5.81 17.08
CA THR A 67 9.43 4.78 18.05
C THR A 67 8.86 3.39 17.77
N ARG A 68 7.69 3.31 17.11
CA ARG A 68 7.02 2.05 16.74
C ARG A 68 7.37 1.52 15.34
N LEU A 69 8.31 2.15 14.64
CA LEU A 69 8.70 1.70 13.30
C LEU A 69 9.67 0.54 13.38
N ALA A 70 9.34 -0.54 12.67
CA ALA A 70 10.29 -1.61 12.44
C ALA A 70 11.15 -1.23 11.24
N ARG A 71 12.47 -1.14 11.45
CA ARG A 71 13.44 -0.95 10.38
C ARG A 71 14.22 -2.24 10.21
N VAL A 72 14.21 -2.75 8.99
CA VAL A 72 14.94 -3.95 8.59
C VAL A 72 16.01 -3.51 7.59
N GLU A 73 17.26 -3.82 7.90
CA GLU A 73 18.41 -3.56 7.03
C GLU A 73 18.98 -4.92 6.63
N VAL A 74 19.15 -5.16 5.33
CA VAL A 74 19.72 -6.41 4.82
C VAL A 74 20.77 -6.07 3.79
N ILE A 75 21.91 -6.76 3.85
CA ILE A 75 22.94 -6.68 2.82
C ILE A 75 23.12 -8.04 2.16
N GLY A 76 22.85 -8.08 0.86
CA GLY A 76 23.21 -9.15 -0.04
C GLY A 76 24.70 -9.11 -0.36
N VAL A 77 25.41 -10.14 0.07
CA VAL A 77 26.84 -10.40 -0.21
C VAL A 77 26.96 -11.68 -1.02
N ARG A 78 28.09 -11.93 -1.69
CA ARG A 78 28.28 -13.19 -2.43
C ARG A 78 28.03 -14.41 -1.54
N ASP A 79 28.65 -14.44 -0.38
CA ASP A 79 28.52 -15.50 0.61
C ASP A 79 28.46 -14.90 2.03
N ALA A 80 27.33 -15.09 2.71
CA ALA A 80 27.11 -14.62 4.07
C ALA A 80 27.97 -15.36 5.11
N THR A 81 28.57 -16.50 4.76
CA THR A 81 29.51 -17.21 5.63
C THR A 81 30.92 -16.62 5.55
N GLU A 82 31.24 -15.83 4.52
CA GLU A 82 32.50 -15.12 4.41
C GLU A 82 32.47 -13.86 5.30
N LEU A 83 33.42 -13.77 6.22
CA LEU A 83 33.45 -12.78 7.31
C LEU A 83 33.82 -11.34 6.88
N THR A 84 33.80 -11.01 5.58
CA THR A 84 34.20 -9.67 5.09
C THR A 84 33.36 -8.56 5.72
N PHE A 85 32.07 -8.82 5.99
CA PHE A 85 31.16 -7.92 6.70
C PHE A 85 30.89 -8.34 8.16
N GLY A 86 31.61 -9.33 8.68
CA GLY A 86 31.44 -9.92 10.01
C GLY A 86 30.26 -10.90 10.09
N ASN A 87 30.20 -11.68 11.19
CA ASN A 87 29.10 -12.62 11.42
C ASN A 87 27.89 -11.85 11.94
N GLN A 88 27.00 -11.42 11.05
CA GLN A 88 25.82 -10.60 11.39
C GLN A 88 24.57 -11.22 10.79
N GLU A 89 23.48 -11.26 11.59
CA GLU A 89 22.19 -11.90 11.26
C GLU A 89 21.46 -11.28 10.05
N GLU A 90 21.99 -10.18 9.51
CA GLU A 90 21.39 -9.36 8.44
C GLU A 90 22.11 -9.52 7.08
N LEU A 91 23.03 -10.47 6.97
CA LEU A 91 23.70 -10.81 5.71
C LEU A 91 22.98 -11.96 5.00
N VAL A 92 22.80 -11.82 3.69
CA VAL A 92 22.18 -12.85 2.84
C VAL A 92 23.08 -13.15 1.66
N SER A 93 23.32 -14.43 1.37
CA SER A 93 24.08 -14.85 0.20
C SER A 93 23.27 -14.62 -1.08
N THR A 94 23.76 -13.75 -1.97
CA THR A 94 23.22 -13.54 -3.33
C THR A 94 23.92 -14.40 -4.36
N LEU A 95 25.08 -14.98 -4.02
CA LEU A 95 25.96 -15.75 -4.90
C LEU A 95 26.50 -14.95 -6.10
N ASP A 96 26.31 -13.63 -6.13
CA ASP A 96 26.84 -12.75 -7.17
C ASP A 96 28.20 -12.18 -6.71
N PRO A 97 29.32 -12.51 -7.38
CA PRO A 97 30.65 -12.01 -7.01
C PRO A 97 30.91 -10.56 -7.42
N HIS A 98 30.04 -9.96 -8.24
CA HIS A 98 30.25 -8.65 -8.84
C HIS A 98 29.26 -7.60 -8.37
N GLN A 99 28.37 -7.92 -7.42
CA GLN A 99 27.37 -6.98 -6.92
C GLN A 99 27.13 -7.14 -5.42
N LEU A 100 27.00 -6.01 -4.73
CA LEU A 100 26.44 -5.95 -3.39
C LEU A 100 25.06 -5.32 -3.46
N VAL A 101 24.10 -5.94 -2.79
CA VAL A 101 22.73 -5.45 -2.73
C VAL A 101 22.48 -4.94 -1.31
N ALA A 102 22.05 -3.70 -1.15
CA ALA A 102 21.61 -3.19 0.15
C ALA A 102 20.11 -2.91 0.09
N LEU A 103 19.38 -3.49 1.04
CA LEU A 103 17.93 -3.33 1.18
C LEU A 103 17.63 -2.68 2.54
N VAL A 104 16.81 -1.64 2.51
CA VAL A 104 16.31 -0.97 3.71
C VAL A 104 14.80 -0.93 3.63
N VAL A 105 14.12 -1.59 4.57
CA VAL A 105 12.67 -1.57 4.70
C VAL A 105 12.32 -0.87 6.01
N VAL A 106 11.37 0.06 5.94
CA VAL A 106 10.77 0.66 7.14
C VAL A 106 9.28 0.36 7.12
N ALA A 107 8.82 -0.45 8.07
CA ALA A 107 7.44 -0.89 8.21
C ALA A 107 6.73 -0.13 9.34
N GLY A 108 5.41 0.00 9.21
CA GLY A 108 4.56 0.69 10.18
C GLY A 108 4.47 2.22 10.00
N ALA A 109 5.13 2.78 8.98
CA ALA A 109 5.03 4.21 8.69
C ALA A 109 3.68 4.52 8.00
N PRO A 110 2.90 5.49 8.52
CA PRO A 110 1.70 5.93 7.83
C PRO A 110 2.09 6.67 6.54
N GLN A 111 1.25 6.60 5.51
CA GLN A 111 1.51 7.17 4.18
C GLN A 111 1.86 8.68 4.24
N ARG A 112 1.24 9.41 5.19
CA ARG A 112 1.50 10.84 5.44
C ARG A 112 2.93 11.17 5.88
N ALA A 113 3.66 10.17 6.39
CA ALA A 113 5.04 10.33 6.84
C ALA A 113 6.03 10.27 5.67
N LEU A 114 5.60 9.97 4.45
CA LEU A 114 6.47 10.08 3.28
C LEU A 114 6.74 11.56 2.97
N GLN A 115 8.01 11.95 2.78
CA GLN A 115 8.35 13.34 2.42
C GLN A 115 7.64 13.83 1.15
N GLN A 116 7.39 12.93 0.20
CA GLN A 116 6.71 13.24 -1.05
C GLN A 116 5.18 13.24 -0.93
N TYR A 117 4.63 12.98 0.26
CA TYR A 117 3.18 12.85 0.45
C TYR A 117 2.42 14.11 0.03
N ASP A 118 2.95 15.30 0.28
CA ASP A 118 2.27 16.54 -0.13
C ASP A 118 2.22 16.67 -1.65
N ARG A 119 3.31 16.32 -2.35
CA ARG A 119 3.35 16.29 -3.82
C ARG A 119 2.39 15.25 -4.39
N TYR A 120 2.34 14.07 -3.79
CA TYR A 120 1.35 13.04 -4.12
C TYR A 120 -0.08 13.56 -3.92
N ARG A 121 -0.37 14.20 -2.78
CA ARG A 121 -1.67 14.79 -2.47
C ARG A 121 -2.04 15.87 -3.46
N HIS A 122 -1.12 16.76 -3.82
CA HIS A 122 -1.35 17.77 -4.86
C HIS A 122 -1.67 17.13 -6.20
N LYS A 123 -0.91 16.11 -6.62
CA LYS A 123 -1.15 15.43 -7.89
C LYS A 123 -2.46 14.64 -7.89
N LEU A 124 -2.80 14.01 -6.76
CA LEU A 124 -4.08 13.37 -6.54
C LEU A 124 -5.23 14.38 -6.62
N ASN A 125 -5.07 15.57 -6.06
CA ASN A 125 -6.07 16.64 -6.15
C ASN A 125 -6.24 17.16 -7.58
N GLU A 126 -5.14 17.34 -8.33
CA GLU A 126 -5.19 17.66 -9.76
C GLU A 126 -5.94 16.59 -10.57
N LEU A 127 -5.63 15.31 -10.30
CA LEU A 127 -6.33 14.20 -10.95
C LEU A 127 -7.80 14.13 -10.55
N ARG A 128 -8.14 14.40 -9.28
CA ARG A 128 -9.53 14.52 -8.81
C ARG A 128 -10.30 15.62 -9.51
N ALA A 129 -9.64 16.70 -9.93
CA ALA A 129 -10.27 17.77 -10.70
C ALA A 129 -10.65 17.33 -12.13
N VAL A 130 -9.96 16.33 -12.69
CA VAL A 130 -10.19 15.82 -14.06
C VAL A 130 -11.02 14.53 -14.07
N ARG A 131 -10.85 13.66 -13.07
CA ARG A 131 -11.54 12.39 -12.91
C ARG A 131 -11.85 12.20 -11.43
N PRO A 132 -13.14 12.11 -11.04
CA PRO A 132 -13.44 11.96 -9.63
C PRO A 132 -13.05 10.55 -9.15
N ILE A 133 -12.07 10.51 -8.25
CA ILE A 133 -11.64 9.31 -7.52
C ILE A 133 -12.38 9.35 -6.18
N TYR A 134 -13.27 8.39 -5.94
CA TYR A 134 -14.18 8.38 -4.77
C TYR A 134 -13.68 7.48 -3.64
N VAL A 135 -12.53 6.80 -3.82
CA VAL A 135 -11.80 6.17 -2.72
C VAL A 135 -11.02 7.25 -1.97
N LEU A 136 -11.52 7.60 -0.79
CA LEU A 136 -10.90 8.58 0.10
C LEU A 136 -9.83 7.88 0.94
N PRO A 137 -8.53 8.27 0.85
CA PRO A 137 -7.43 7.59 1.51
C PRO A 137 -7.62 7.43 3.03
N GLN A 138 -8.32 8.35 3.70
CA GLN A 138 -8.60 8.24 5.13
C GLN A 138 -9.41 7.00 5.52
N PHE A 139 -10.27 6.47 4.64
CA PHE A 139 -11.06 5.26 4.94
C PHE A 139 -10.31 3.94 4.65
N MET A 140 -9.09 4.02 4.12
CA MET A 140 -8.25 2.85 3.86
C MET A 140 -7.31 2.51 5.02
N VAL A 141 -7.22 3.37 6.05
CA VAL A 141 -6.19 3.28 7.11
C VAL A 141 -6.77 2.93 8.49
N ASP A 142 -8.06 3.14 8.73
CA ASP A 142 -8.68 2.98 10.05
C ASP A 142 -9.40 1.64 10.26
N SER A 143 -9.47 1.23 11.53
CA SER A 143 -10.25 0.08 12.05
C SER A 143 -11.76 0.13 11.76
N GLY A 144 -12.24 1.22 11.16
CA GLY A 144 -13.62 1.39 10.69
C GLY A 144 -13.89 0.89 9.26
N LYS A 145 -12.87 0.42 8.53
CA LYS A 145 -12.98 0.08 7.09
C LYS A 145 -14.03 -0.99 6.81
N ALA A 146 -14.02 -2.10 7.55
CA ALA A 146 -14.98 -3.18 7.37
C ALA A 146 -16.41 -2.72 7.70
N ARG A 147 -16.59 -1.91 8.73
CA ARG A 147 -17.90 -1.32 9.11
C ARG A 147 -18.44 -0.41 8.02
N LEU A 148 -17.60 0.46 7.47
CA LEU A 148 -17.99 1.36 6.39
C LEU A 148 -18.30 0.56 5.10
N ALA A 149 -17.44 -0.38 4.71
CA ALA A 149 -17.67 -1.23 3.55
C ALA A 149 -18.97 -2.02 3.68
N PHE A 150 -19.24 -2.58 4.86
CA PHE A 150 -20.49 -3.28 5.14
C PHE A 150 -21.71 -2.37 5.00
N ALA A 151 -21.66 -1.17 5.59
CA ALA A 151 -22.77 -0.21 5.53
C ALA A 151 -23.03 0.27 4.09
N LEU A 152 -21.99 0.70 3.37
CA LEU A 152 -22.10 1.12 1.97
C LEU A 152 -22.54 -0.02 1.07
N GLY A 153 -21.98 -1.22 1.26
CA GLY A 153 -22.38 -2.42 0.54
C GLY A 153 -23.85 -2.78 0.77
N SER A 154 -24.37 -2.56 1.98
CA SER A 154 -25.79 -2.77 2.29
C SER A 154 -26.67 -1.73 1.61
N ILE A 155 -26.28 -0.45 1.64
CA ILE A 155 -27.02 0.65 1.00
C ILE A 155 -27.12 0.47 -0.51
N PHE A 156 -26.03 0.04 -1.16
CA PHE A 156 -25.98 -0.15 -2.61
C PHE A 156 -26.36 -1.57 -3.07
N GLY A 157 -26.80 -2.43 -2.14
CA GLY A 157 -27.34 -3.77 -2.45
C GLY A 157 -26.30 -4.84 -2.79
N PHE A 158 -25.03 -4.64 -2.46
CA PHE A 158 -23.97 -5.64 -2.61
C PHE A 158 -23.90 -6.60 -1.42
N VAL A 159 -24.38 -6.15 -0.26
CA VAL A 159 -24.57 -6.94 0.94
C VAL A 159 -26.06 -6.98 1.25
N TYR A 160 -26.59 -8.16 1.51
CA TYR A 160 -28.00 -8.35 1.85
C TYR A 160 -28.14 -9.38 2.97
N ASN A 161 -29.30 -9.39 3.63
CA ASN A 161 -29.63 -10.37 4.65
C ASN A 161 -30.74 -11.32 4.17
N GLN A 162 -30.64 -12.58 4.60
CA GLN A 162 -31.71 -13.57 4.51
C GLN A 162 -31.90 -14.17 5.90
N GLY A 163 -33.01 -13.80 6.55
CA GLY A 163 -33.25 -14.08 7.97
C GLY A 163 -32.17 -13.42 8.84
N THR A 164 -31.48 -14.22 9.64
CA THR A 164 -30.39 -13.76 10.52
C THR A 164 -29.02 -13.75 9.85
N TYR A 165 -28.90 -14.22 8.61
CA TYR A 165 -27.63 -14.35 7.91
C TYR A 165 -27.39 -13.21 6.94
N PHE A 166 -26.15 -12.73 6.89
CA PHE A 166 -25.70 -11.75 5.90
C PHE A 166 -24.88 -12.42 4.81
N TYR A 167 -25.09 -11.94 3.58
CA TYR A 167 -24.46 -12.43 2.37
C TYR A 167 -23.91 -11.26 1.57
N TYR A 168 -22.76 -11.50 0.95
CA TYR A 168 -22.16 -10.65 -0.05
C TYR A 168 -22.39 -11.26 -1.43
N GLN A 169 -22.86 -10.46 -2.38
CA GLN A 169 -22.99 -10.87 -3.78
C GLN A 169 -21.72 -10.48 -4.54
N PRO A 170 -20.92 -11.44 -5.07
CA PRO A 170 -19.77 -11.12 -5.93
C PRO A 170 -20.18 -10.36 -7.20
N LEU A 171 -19.22 -9.67 -7.82
CA LEU A 171 -19.37 -8.97 -9.09
C LEU A 171 -19.73 -9.95 -10.21
N ASP A 172 -19.12 -11.14 -10.18
CA ASP A 172 -19.57 -12.25 -11.01
C ASP A 172 -20.95 -12.71 -10.53
N THR A 173 -21.98 -12.35 -11.30
CA THR A 173 -23.37 -12.70 -11.02
C THR A 173 -23.65 -14.19 -11.09
N LEU A 174 -22.76 -14.98 -11.70
CA LEU A 174 -22.87 -16.43 -11.76
C LEU A 174 -22.23 -17.10 -10.54
N ALA A 175 -21.39 -16.38 -9.78
CA ALA A 175 -20.81 -16.88 -8.56
C ALA A 175 -21.87 -16.91 -7.44
N PRO A 176 -21.86 -17.95 -6.59
CA PRO A 176 -22.80 -18.04 -5.48
C PRO A 176 -22.55 -16.93 -4.46
N PRO A 177 -23.60 -16.45 -3.76
CA PRO A 177 -23.45 -15.49 -2.68
C PRO A 177 -22.53 -16.02 -1.58
N VAL A 178 -21.62 -15.16 -1.11
CA VAL A 178 -20.68 -15.48 -0.04
C VAL A 178 -21.30 -15.12 1.29
N ARG A 179 -21.50 -16.12 2.16
CA ARG A 179 -22.00 -15.88 3.51
C ARG A 179 -20.95 -15.14 4.35
N LEU A 180 -21.34 -14.00 4.92
CA LEU A 180 -20.53 -13.19 5.82
C LEU A 180 -20.70 -13.58 7.29
N GLY A 181 -21.91 -13.98 7.72
CA GLY A 181 -22.09 -14.36 9.13
C GLY A 181 -23.53 -14.40 9.58
N ASN A 182 -23.77 -14.93 10.78
CA ASN A 182 -25.05 -14.80 11.48
C ASN A 182 -25.02 -13.57 12.37
N GLY A 183 -25.92 -12.62 12.14
CA GLY A 183 -25.96 -11.37 12.89
C GLY A 183 -24.94 -10.34 12.43
N LEU A 184 -25.24 -9.09 12.75
CA LEU A 184 -24.54 -7.92 12.21
C LEU A 184 -23.06 -7.85 12.63
N SER A 185 -22.78 -8.10 13.91
CA SER A 185 -21.41 -8.06 14.43
C SER A 185 -20.50 -9.11 13.77
N ASN A 186 -20.98 -10.35 13.64
CA ASN A 186 -20.21 -11.44 13.04
C ASN A 186 -19.96 -11.20 11.55
N ALA A 187 -20.95 -10.66 10.83
CA ALA A 187 -20.80 -10.35 9.41
C ALA A 187 -19.76 -9.24 9.15
N ILE A 188 -19.71 -8.23 10.01
CA ILE A 188 -18.68 -7.17 9.93
C ILE A 188 -17.30 -7.73 10.26
N GLN A 189 -17.20 -8.55 11.31
CA GLN A 189 -15.93 -9.16 11.72
C GLN A 189 -15.38 -10.09 10.62
N GLU A 190 -16.24 -10.87 9.98
CA GLU A 190 -15.83 -11.71 8.84
C GLU A 190 -15.39 -10.89 7.63
N LEU A 191 -16.01 -9.73 7.41
CA LEU A 191 -15.60 -8.83 6.34
C LEU A 191 -14.23 -8.19 6.64
N GLU A 192 -13.91 -7.96 7.92
CA GLU A 192 -12.62 -7.45 8.37
C GLU A 192 -11.47 -8.44 8.11
N THR A 193 -11.73 -9.74 8.27
CA THR A 193 -10.72 -10.79 8.03
C THR A 193 -10.55 -11.13 6.55
N ARG A 194 -11.53 -10.83 5.69
CA ARG A 194 -11.51 -11.16 4.27
C ARG A 194 -11.26 -9.94 3.38
N GLU A 195 -10.00 -9.71 3.04
CA GLU A 195 -9.60 -8.55 2.21
C GLU A 195 -10.25 -8.52 0.82
N GLY A 196 -10.50 -9.68 0.19
CA GLY A 196 -11.06 -9.78 -1.16
C GLY A 196 -12.47 -9.16 -1.28
N PRO A 197 -13.50 -9.71 -0.61
CA PRO A 197 -14.84 -9.15 -0.58
C PRO A 197 -14.87 -7.68 -0.13
N LEU A 198 -14.08 -7.32 0.88
CA LEU A 198 -13.99 -5.96 1.37
C LEU A 198 -13.51 -5.00 0.28
N ARG A 199 -12.41 -5.35 -0.41
CA ARG A 199 -11.86 -4.56 -1.50
C ARG A 199 -12.86 -4.43 -2.65
N GLU A 200 -13.46 -5.54 -3.06
CA GLU A 200 -14.39 -5.56 -4.19
C GLU A 200 -15.67 -4.76 -3.89
N ILE A 201 -16.21 -4.82 -2.67
CA ILE A 201 -17.33 -3.95 -2.25
C ILE A 201 -16.96 -2.48 -2.43
N MET A 202 -15.78 -2.07 -1.94
CA MET A 202 -15.36 -0.67 -2.02
C MET A 202 -15.15 -0.19 -3.46
N GLU A 203 -14.56 -1.02 -4.32
CA GLU A 203 -14.40 -0.73 -5.76
C GLU A 203 -15.76 -0.58 -6.45
N ARG A 204 -16.73 -1.44 -6.11
CA ARG A 204 -18.09 -1.37 -6.66
C ARG A 204 -18.87 -0.17 -6.16
N VAL A 205 -18.68 0.23 -4.90
CA VAL A 205 -19.27 1.44 -4.34
C VAL A 205 -18.74 2.67 -5.09
N GLU A 206 -17.44 2.74 -5.35
CA GLU A 206 -16.86 3.81 -6.16
C GLU A 206 -17.47 3.85 -7.57
N ALA A 207 -17.54 2.71 -8.25
CA ALA A 207 -18.16 2.63 -9.58
C ALA A 207 -19.64 3.05 -9.56
N GLN A 208 -20.38 2.69 -8.51
CA GLN A 208 -21.78 3.05 -8.34
C GLN A 208 -21.96 4.54 -8.10
N ILE A 209 -21.13 5.17 -7.27
CA ILE A 209 -21.14 6.62 -7.04
C ILE A 209 -20.78 7.37 -8.32
N ALA A 210 -19.78 6.88 -9.06
CA ALA A 210 -19.42 7.45 -10.36
C ALA A 210 -20.57 7.39 -11.37
N ARG A 211 -21.33 6.28 -11.37
CA ARG A 211 -22.48 6.07 -12.27
C ARG A 211 -23.68 6.96 -11.91
N LEU A 212 -24.02 7.05 -10.62
CA LEU A 212 -25.15 7.84 -10.14
C LEU A 212 -24.85 9.36 -10.08
N GLY A 213 -23.56 9.70 -9.95
CA GLY A 213 -23.13 11.05 -9.65
C GLY A 213 -23.19 11.37 -8.15
N LEU A 214 -22.42 12.38 -7.75
CA LEU A 214 -22.25 12.78 -6.35
C LEU A 214 -23.56 13.16 -5.67
N GLN A 215 -24.39 13.96 -6.33
CA GLN A 215 -25.62 14.48 -5.73
C GLN A 215 -26.60 13.36 -5.38
N GLN A 216 -26.88 12.47 -6.32
CA GLN A 216 -27.79 11.34 -6.10
C GLN A 216 -27.24 10.37 -5.06
N SER A 217 -25.92 10.13 -5.07
CA SER A 217 -25.27 9.29 -4.07
C SER A 217 -25.40 9.87 -2.66
N ILE A 218 -25.20 11.18 -2.50
CA ILE A 218 -25.36 11.86 -1.20
C ILE A 218 -26.81 11.75 -0.70
N THR A 219 -27.81 11.87 -1.58
CA THR A 219 -29.22 11.69 -1.22
C THR A 219 -29.49 10.28 -0.69
N ILE A 220 -29.03 9.24 -1.40
CA ILE A 220 -29.20 7.83 -0.98
C ILE A 220 -28.54 7.60 0.39
N LEU A 221 -27.32 8.10 0.59
CA LEU A 221 -26.61 7.98 1.86
C LEU A 221 -27.34 8.74 3.00
N ALA A 222 -27.94 9.89 2.68
CA ALA A 222 -28.70 10.68 3.64
C ALA A 222 -29.95 9.97 4.14
N GLU A 223 -30.69 9.31 3.25
CA GLU A 223 -31.87 8.52 3.63
C GLU A 223 -31.51 7.44 4.67
N TYR A 224 -30.37 6.76 4.48
CA TYR A 224 -29.94 5.70 5.39
C TYR A 224 -29.72 6.16 6.84
N TYR A 225 -29.03 7.28 7.05
CA TYR A 225 -28.72 7.75 8.42
C TYR A 225 -29.82 8.64 9.02
N SER A 226 -30.81 9.08 8.23
CA SER A 226 -31.92 9.93 8.71
C SER A 226 -32.95 9.16 9.54
N ILE A 227 -33.00 7.84 9.40
CA ILE A 227 -33.89 6.97 10.17
C ILE A 227 -33.34 6.85 11.59
N ALA A 228 -34.11 7.20 12.63
CA ALA A 228 -33.68 7.00 14.02
C ALA A 228 -33.77 5.51 14.40
N PRO A 229 -32.78 4.94 15.12
CA PRO A 229 -32.94 3.61 15.70
C PRO A 229 -33.89 3.64 16.90
N ASP A 230 -34.81 2.68 16.98
CA ASP A 230 -35.70 2.47 18.13
C ASP A 230 -34.87 1.92 19.30
N GLY A 231 -34.39 2.81 20.17
CA GLY A 231 -33.32 2.47 21.10
C GLY A 231 -33.71 1.53 22.24
N ARG A 232 -32.81 0.57 22.55
CA ARG A 232 -32.29 0.17 23.89
C ARG A 232 -31.37 -1.07 23.87
N SER A 233 -30.90 -1.53 22.71
CA SER A 233 -30.10 -2.75 22.56
C SER A 233 -28.66 -2.47 22.07
N SER A 234 -27.74 -3.42 22.30
CA SER A 234 -26.37 -3.36 21.75
C SER A 234 -26.34 -3.37 20.22
N LEU A 235 -27.37 -3.93 19.58
CA LEU A 235 -27.57 -3.86 18.13
C LEU A 235 -27.83 -2.41 17.68
N ASP A 236 -28.53 -1.61 18.50
CA ASP A 236 -28.82 -0.21 18.20
C ASP A 236 -27.57 0.66 18.32
N GLU A 237 -26.66 0.35 19.24
CA GLU A 237 -25.36 1.02 19.35
C GLU A 237 -24.50 0.76 18.11
N LEU A 238 -24.43 -0.49 17.67
CA LEU A 238 -23.68 -0.86 16.47
C LEU A 238 -24.30 -0.18 15.23
N THR A 239 -25.62 -0.21 15.11
CA THR A 239 -26.37 0.46 14.03
C THR A 239 -26.16 1.97 14.03
N ARG A 240 -26.12 2.60 15.22
CA ARG A 240 -25.79 4.03 15.37
C ARG A 240 -24.36 4.32 14.92
N GLY A 241 -23.41 3.43 15.24
CA GLY A 241 -22.03 3.50 14.76
C GLY A 241 -21.93 3.46 13.24
N LEU A 242 -22.65 2.55 12.57
CA LEU A 242 -22.70 2.48 11.10
C LEU A 242 -23.28 3.76 10.49
N LYS A 243 -24.39 4.27 11.05
CA LYS A 243 -25.00 5.53 10.59
C LYS A 243 -24.06 6.72 10.72
N GLN A 244 -23.28 6.80 11.81
CA GLN A 244 -22.27 7.84 11.98
C GLN A 244 -21.16 7.75 10.93
N LEU A 245 -20.68 6.54 10.62
CA LEU A 245 -19.67 6.33 9.57
C LEU A 245 -20.19 6.76 8.19
N VAL A 246 -21.43 6.38 7.86
CA VAL A 246 -22.06 6.77 6.59
C VAL A 246 -22.28 8.28 6.52
N ARG A 247 -22.67 8.93 7.64
CA ARG A 247 -22.80 10.39 7.71
C ARG A 247 -21.47 11.09 7.44
N ASN A 248 -20.40 10.67 8.13
CA ASN A 248 -19.06 11.23 7.92
C ASN A 248 -18.61 11.05 6.45
N TYR A 249 -18.87 9.88 5.86
CA TYR A 249 -18.59 9.62 4.45
C TYR A 249 -19.38 10.55 3.52
N ALA A 250 -20.68 10.75 3.77
CA ALA A 250 -21.51 11.66 2.99
C ALA A 250 -21.06 13.13 3.12
N ASP A 251 -20.62 13.56 4.30
CA ASP A 251 -20.07 14.90 4.53
C ASP A 251 -18.79 15.15 3.72
N GLU A 252 -17.91 14.14 3.60
CA GLU A 252 -16.74 14.23 2.73
C GLU A 252 -17.11 14.29 1.25
N LEU A 253 -18.10 13.50 0.81
CA LEU A 253 -18.61 13.59 -0.56
C LEU A 253 -19.20 14.99 -0.87
N ARG A 254 -19.87 15.62 0.10
CA ARG A 254 -20.36 17.00 -0.03
C ARG A 254 -19.22 18.01 -0.18
N GLN A 255 -18.13 17.85 0.56
CA GLN A 255 -16.95 18.70 0.41
C GLN A 255 -16.34 18.56 -1.00
N ILE A 256 -16.24 17.33 -1.52
CA ILE A 256 -15.80 17.08 -2.89
C ILE A 256 -16.74 17.76 -3.89
N GLN A 257 -18.05 17.61 -3.70
CA GLN A 257 -19.06 18.21 -4.57
C GLN A 257 -18.92 19.75 -4.58
N ALA A 258 -18.86 20.38 -3.41
CA ALA A 258 -18.72 21.83 -3.26
C ALA A 258 -17.44 22.36 -3.94
N PHE A 259 -16.32 21.66 -3.78
CA PHE A 259 -15.06 21.99 -4.45
C PHE A 259 -15.17 21.88 -5.97
N SER A 260 -15.80 20.82 -6.48
CA SER A 260 -15.99 20.62 -7.92
C SER A 260 -16.96 21.63 -8.56
N SER A 261 -17.94 22.12 -7.79
CA SER A 261 -18.88 23.16 -8.24
C SER A 261 -18.25 24.55 -8.21
N GLY A 262 -17.39 24.85 -7.22
CA GLY A 262 -16.68 26.13 -7.13
C GLY A 262 -15.59 26.34 -8.19
N LEU A 263 -15.09 25.27 -8.81
CA LEU A 263 -14.18 25.34 -9.97
C LEU A 263 -14.90 25.63 -11.30
N LYS A 264 -16.24 25.53 -11.33
CA LYS A 264 -17.06 25.81 -12.52
C LYS A 264 -17.64 27.23 -12.55
N SER A 265 -17.38 28.06 -11.53
CA SER A 265 -17.69 29.50 -11.53
C SER A 265 -16.45 30.33 -11.81
#